data_AF-A0A938TSD6-F1
#
_entry.id   AF-A0A938TSD6-F1
#
_cell.length_a   1.000
_cell.length_b   1.000
_cell.length_c   1.000
_cell.angle_alpha   90.00
_cell.angle_beta   90.00
_cell.angle_gamma   90.00
#
_symmetry.space_group_name_H-M   'P 1'
#
loop_
_entity.id
_entity.type
_entity.pdbx_description
1 polymer ?
#
loop_
_entity_poly.entity_id
_entity_poly.type
_entity_poly.pdbx_seq_one_letter_code
_entity_poly.pdbx_strand_id
1 'polypeptide(L)'
;MANLPVLVISALRKLGQDINNARRRRRITAQLMAERAGLSRSTIGKIEKGDPTTSMGSYGAVLFVLGMEKRLSDLVDSMHDLTGRRLEDESLPQRIRMPSKIKVNQVMESED
;
A
#
# COMPACT_ATOMS: atom_id res chain seq x y z
N MET A 1 16.55 -7.92 20.78
CA MET A 1 16.18 -6.78 19.92
C MET A 1 16.17 -7.27 18.49
N ALA A 2 15.17 -6.89 17.68
CA ALA A 2 15.23 -7.17 16.24
C ALA A 2 16.43 -6.43 15.65
N ASN A 3 17.33 -7.15 14.99
CA ASN A 3 18.47 -6.55 14.29
C ASN A 3 17.97 -5.99 12.96
N LEU A 4 17.53 -4.73 12.96
CA LEU A 4 17.00 -4.05 11.79
C LEU A 4 17.93 -2.91 11.36
N PRO A 5 18.04 -2.63 10.05
CA PRO A 5 18.76 -1.46 9.57
C PRO A 5 18.23 -0.16 10.20
N VAL A 6 19.13 0.77 10.51
CA VAL A 6 18.78 2.04 11.18
C VAL A 6 17.69 2.82 10.42
N LEU A 7 17.72 2.79 9.08
CA LEU A 7 16.72 3.43 8.24
C LEU A 7 15.31 2.84 8.45
N VAL A 8 15.21 1.52 8.61
CA VAL A 8 13.94 0.83 8.87
C VAL A 8 13.40 1.21 10.25
N ILE A 9 14.27 1.25 11.27
CA ILE A 9 13.89 1.68 12.62
C ILE A 9 13.37 3.12 12.62
N SER A 10 14.07 4.02 11.91
CA SER A 10 13.66 5.42 11.77
C SER A 10 12.30 5.56 11.08
N ALA A 11 12.08 4.81 9.98
CA ALA A 11 10.82 4.78 9.26
C ALA A 11 9.65 4.29 10.13
N LEU A 12 9.85 3.21 10.89
CA LEU A 12 8.83 2.68 11.81
C LEU A 12 8.52 3.66 12.94
N ARG A 13 9.52 4.31 13.54
CA ARG A 13 9.31 5.36 14.56
C ARG A 13 8.51 6.52 14.01
N LYS A 14 8.83 6.98 12.79
CA LYS A 14 8.07 8.03 12.11
C LYS A 14 6.62 7.60 11.90
N LEU A 15 6.40 6.40 11.37
CA LEU A 15 5.06 5.84 11.19
C LEU A 15 4.27 5.82 12.52
N GLY A 16 4.86 5.32 13.60
CA GLY A 16 4.24 5.30 14.92
C GLY A 16 3.87 6.70 15.42
N GLN A 17 4.77 7.67 15.25
CA GLN A 17 4.52 9.06 15.61
C GLN A 17 3.39 9.69 14.79
N ASP A 18 3.34 9.40 13.49
CA ASP A 18 2.27 9.88 12.60
C ASP A 18 0.91 9.27 12.98
N ILE A 19 0.87 7.99 13.33
CA ILE A 19 -0.32 7.31 13.88
C ILE A 19 -0.78 7.98 15.17
N ASN A 20 0.13 8.24 16.11
CA ASN A 20 -0.18 8.93 17.37
C ASN A 20 -0.77 10.32 17.11
N ASN A 21 -0.11 11.09 16.24
CA ASN A 21 -0.56 12.42 15.85
C ASN A 21 -1.95 12.37 15.20
N ALA A 22 -2.19 11.42 14.27
CA ALA A 22 -3.48 11.22 13.62
C ALA A 22 -4.58 10.85 14.62
N ARG A 23 -4.28 9.98 15.60
CA ARG A 23 -5.20 9.62 16.68
C ARG A 23 -5.57 10.85 17.52
N ARG A 24 -4.56 11.62 17.97
CA ARG A 24 -4.75 12.81 18.81
C ARG A 24 -5.54 13.91 18.10
N ARG A 25 -5.25 14.18 16.82
CA ARG A 25 -6.01 15.15 15.99
C ARG A 25 -7.49 14.79 15.91
N ARG A 26 -7.82 13.49 15.89
CA ARG A 26 -9.19 12.96 15.88
C ARG A 26 -9.81 12.81 17.28
N ARG A 27 -9.12 13.23 18.34
CA ARG A 27 -9.56 13.13 19.75
C ARG A 27 -9.91 11.70 20.18
N ILE A 28 -9.26 10.69 19.59
CA ILE A 28 -9.46 9.29 19.95
C ILE A 28 -8.49 8.94 21.10
N THR A 29 -8.99 8.38 22.20
CA THR A 29 -8.11 7.93 23.29
C THR A 29 -7.40 6.64 22.89
N ALA A 30 -6.23 6.35 23.46
CA ALA A 30 -5.53 5.10 23.18
C ALA A 30 -6.38 3.87 23.56
N GLN A 31 -7.18 3.99 24.62
CA GLN A 31 -8.12 2.95 25.06
C GLN A 31 -9.23 2.72 24.03
N LEU A 32 -9.89 3.78 23.58
CA LEU A 32 -10.95 3.69 22.56
C LEU A 32 -10.42 3.16 21.23
N MET A 33 -9.19 3.54 20.84
CA MET A 33 -8.54 2.98 19.66
C MET A 33 -8.28 1.48 19.82
N ALA A 34 -7.80 1.05 20.98
CA ALA A 34 -7.56 -0.36 21.28
C ALA A 34 -8.84 -1.18 21.14
N GLU A 35 -9.94 -0.71 21.73
CA GLU A 35 -11.27 -1.32 21.64
C GLU A 35 -11.75 -1.44 20.18
N ARG A 36 -11.65 -0.36 19.40
CA ARG A 36 -12.07 -0.35 18.00
C ARG A 36 -11.19 -1.21 17.09
N ALA A 37 -9.90 -1.34 17.42
CA ALA A 37 -8.95 -2.16 16.66
C ALA A 37 -8.96 -3.64 17.09
N GLY A 38 -9.68 -4.00 18.17
CA GLY A 38 -9.63 -5.35 18.75
C GLY A 38 -8.25 -5.69 19.34
N LEU A 39 -7.53 -4.69 19.84
CA LEU A 39 -6.17 -4.82 20.37
C LEU A 39 -6.11 -4.43 21.85
N SER A 40 -5.01 -4.77 22.51
CA SER A 40 -4.75 -4.26 23.86
C SER A 40 -4.22 -2.82 23.83
N ARG A 41 -4.46 -2.06 24.90
CA ARG A 41 -3.91 -0.70 25.06
C ARG A 41 -2.38 -0.69 25.01
N SER A 42 -1.71 -1.74 25.50
CA SER A 42 -0.25 -1.85 25.45
C SER A 42 0.23 -2.04 24.01
N THR A 43 -0.50 -2.79 23.18
CA THR A 43 -0.23 -2.91 21.74
C THR A 43 -0.33 -1.56 21.03
N ILE A 44 -1.35 -0.74 21.33
CA ILE A 44 -1.43 0.63 20.78
C ILE A 44 -0.19 1.45 21.15
N GLY A 45 0.27 1.37 22.41
CA GLY A 45 1.48 2.05 22.85
C GLY A 45 2.77 1.58 22.14
N LYS A 46 2.85 0.30 21.75
CA LYS A 46 3.96 -0.24 20.95
C LYS A 46 3.90 0.26 19.51
N ILE A 47 2.72 0.25 18.90
CA ILE A 47 2.46 0.77 17.54
C ILE A 47 2.86 2.24 17.44
N GLU A 48 2.43 3.06 18.39
CA GLU A 48 2.75 4.50 18.40
C GLU A 48 4.24 4.80 18.61
N LYS A 49 5.01 3.84 19.13
CA LYS A 49 6.47 3.91 19.25
C LYS A 49 7.20 3.35 18.03
N GLY A 50 6.48 2.78 17.06
CA GLY A 50 7.07 2.11 15.91
C GLY A 50 7.77 0.80 16.25
N ASP A 51 7.24 0.03 17.21
CA ASP A 51 7.81 -1.25 17.61
C ASP A 51 7.77 -2.26 16.44
N PRO A 52 8.93 -2.75 15.95
CA PRO A 52 9.00 -3.70 14.85
C PRO A 52 8.48 -5.09 15.19
N THR A 53 8.32 -5.43 16.47
CA THR A 53 7.79 -6.73 16.90
C THR A 53 6.26 -6.82 16.82
N THR A 54 5.60 -5.69 16.60
CA THR A 54 4.14 -5.67 16.44
C THR A 54 3.78 -6.12 15.03
N SER A 55 2.80 -7.02 14.90
CA SER A 55 2.43 -7.58 13.61
C SER A 55 1.91 -6.50 12.65
N MET A 56 2.18 -6.69 11.35
CA MET A 56 1.67 -5.80 10.30
C MET A 56 0.14 -5.69 10.32
N GLY A 57 -0.56 -6.79 10.63
CA GLY A 57 -2.02 -6.79 10.81
C GLY A 57 -2.50 -5.86 11.93
N SER A 58 -1.73 -5.72 13.02
CA SER A 58 -2.07 -4.78 14.10
C SER A 58 -1.92 -3.32 13.67
N TYR A 59 -0.87 -3.00 12.89
CA TYR A 59 -0.74 -1.69 12.26
C TYR A 59 -1.90 -1.41 11.28
N GLY A 60 -2.27 -2.41 10.47
CA GLY A 60 -3.42 -2.35 9.57
C GLY A 60 -4.74 -2.07 10.31
N ALA A 61 -5.01 -2.78 11.41
CA ALA A 61 -6.20 -2.57 12.23
C ALA A 61 -6.28 -1.14 12.81
N VAL A 62 -5.16 -0.59 13.27
CA VAL A 62 -5.11 0.81 13.72
C VAL A 62 -5.37 1.79 12.57
N LEU A 63 -4.80 1.54 11.39
CA LEU A 63 -5.05 2.37 10.21
C LEU A 63 -6.50 2.30 9.74
N PHE A 64 -7.15 1.14 9.84
CA PHE A 64 -8.59 0.98 9.59
C PHE A 64 -9.42 1.84 10.55
N VAL A 65 -9.14 1.81 11.85
CA VAL A 65 -9.82 2.69 12.84
C VAL A 65 -9.62 4.17 12.52
N LEU A 66 -8.50 4.53 11.89
CA LEU A 66 -8.18 5.88 11.45
C LEU A 66 -8.73 6.23 10.05
N GLY A 67 -9.39 5.30 9.35
CA GLY A 67 -9.87 5.48 7.97
C GLY A 67 -8.73 5.71 6.97
N MET A 68 -7.61 5.01 7.16
CA MET A 68 -6.37 5.16 6.40
C MET A 68 -5.85 3.80 5.87
N GLU A 69 -6.68 2.76 5.87
CA GLU A 69 -6.35 1.41 5.44
C GLU A 69 -5.89 1.33 3.98
N LYS A 70 -6.42 2.19 3.09
CA LYS A 70 -5.95 2.29 1.69
C LYS A 70 -4.46 2.60 1.57
N ARG A 71 -3.87 3.28 2.55
CA ARG A 71 -2.43 3.55 2.52
C ARG A 71 -1.58 2.27 2.55
N LEU A 72 -2.12 1.14 3.02
CA LEU A 72 -1.44 -0.16 2.96
C LEU A 72 -1.39 -0.71 1.54
N SER A 73 -2.47 -0.59 0.76
CA SER A 73 -2.45 -1.03 -0.65
C SER A 73 -1.49 -0.21 -1.48
N ASP A 74 -1.32 1.06 -1.13
CA ASP A 74 -0.51 2.00 -1.91
C ASP A 74 1.00 1.87 -1.64
N LEU A 75 1.43 1.10 -0.63
CA LEU A 75 2.85 1.02 -0.20
C LEU A 75 3.80 0.53 -1.29
N VAL A 76 3.32 -0.39 -2.14
CA VAL A 76 4.10 -1.05 -3.21
C VAL A 76 3.30 -1.13 -4.52
N ASP A 77 2.35 -0.20 -4.69
CA ASP A 77 1.56 -0.10 -5.92
C ASP A 77 2.50 0.21 -7.10
N SER A 78 2.42 -0.61 -8.16
CA SER A 78 3.23 -0.48 -9.38
C SER A 78 3.00 0.85 -10.10
N MET A 79 1.86 1.51 -9.86
CA MET A 79 1.63 2.86 -10.33
C MET A 79 2.66 3.87 -9.80
N HIS A 80 3.20 3.60 -8.61
CA HIS A 80 4.17 4.46 -7.94
C HIS A 80 5.60 3.90 -7.98
N ASP A 81 5.81 2.71 -8.58
CA ASP A 81 7.14 2.12 -8.78
C ASP A 81 7.79 2.62 -10.08
N LEU A 82 8.43 3.79 -9.98
CA LEU A 82 9.18 4.39 -11.10
C LEU A 82 10.33 3.51 -11.60
N THR A 83 10.94 2.72 -10.73
CA THR A 83 12.05 1.84 -11.12
C THR A 83 11.52 0.67 -11.93
N GLY A 84 10.45 0.02 -11.47
CA GLY A 84 9.77 -1.03 -12.20
C GLY A 84 9.31 -0.57 -13.59
N ARG A 85 8.72 0.64 -13.67
CA ARG A 85 8.32 1.24 -14.95
C ARG A 85 9.47 1.47 -15.91
N ARG A 86 10.60 1.98 -15.43
CA ARG A 86 11.80 2.19 -16.28
C ARG A 86 12.33 0.87 -16.83
N LEU A 87 12.36 -0.17 -16.01
CA LEU A 87 12.78 -1.51 -16.46
C LEU A 87 11.80 -2.06 -17.50
N GLU A 88 10.50 -1.80 -17.35
CA GLU A 88 9.48 -2.17 -18.34
C GLU A 88 9.64 -1.39 -19.65
N ASP A 89 9.90 -0.07 -19.58
CA ASP A 89 10.21 0.77 -20.74
C ASP A 89 11.45 0.29 -21.49
N GLU A 90 12.52 -0.10 -20.78
CA GLU A 90 13.72 -0.69 -21.37
C GLU A 90 13.45 -2.05 -22.05
N SER A 91 12.44 -2.78 -21.57
CA SER A 91 12.05 -4.09 -22.10
C SER A 91 11.09 -4.01 -23.30
N LEU A 92 10.67 -2.80 -23.71
CA LEU A 92 9.72 -2.62 -24.80
C LEU A 92 10.25 -3.20 -26.11
N PRO A 93 9.43 -3.95 -26.86
CA PRO A 93 9.84 -4.49 -28.14
C PRO A 93 10.13 -3.35 -29.13
N GLN A 94 11.35 -3.32 -29.68
CA GLN A 94 11.74 -2.31 -30.68
C GLN A 94 10.88 -2.31 -31.95
N ARG A 95 10.17 -3.42 -32.22
CA ARG A 95 9.25 -3.52 -33.35
C ARG A 95 8.06 -4.42 -33.00
N ILE A 96 6.85 -3.87 -33.11
CA ILE A 96 5.61 -4.63 -33.01
C ILE A 96 5.29 -5.21 -34.38
N ARG A 97 5.11 -6.53 -34.48
CA ARG A 97 4.63 -7.18 -35.71
C ARG A 97 3.14 -7.47 -35.56
N MET A 98 2.34 -6.94 -36.48
CA MET A 98 0.93 -7.33 -36.57
C MET A 98 0.83 -8.78 -37.06
N PRO A 99 -0.01 -9.63 -36.44
CA PRO A 99 -0.30 -10.94 -37.01
C PRO A 99 -0.96 -10.74 -38.38
N SER A 100 -0.31 -11.21 -39.43
CA SER A 100 -0.86 -11.17 -40.79
C SER A 100 -1.99 -12.18 -40.91
N LYS A 101 -3.24 -11.71 -40.76
CA LYS A 101 -4.49 -12.14 -41.43
C LYS A 101 -5.71 -11.68 -40.62
N ILE A 102 -6.15 -10.44 -40.83
CA ILE A 102 -7.56 -10.08 -40.65
C ILE A 102 -8.18 -10.23 -42.03
N LYS A 103 -8.85 -11.36 -42.30
CA LYS A 103 -9.75 -11.47 -43.45
C LYS A 103 -10.96 -10.58 -43.17
N VAL A 104 -10.94 -9.38 -43.72
CA VAL A 104 -12.15 -8.54 -43.82
C VAL A 104 -13.04 -9.24 -44.85
N ASN A 105 -14.00 -10.03 -44.38
CA ASN A 105 -15.00 -10.63 -45.26
C ASN A 105 -15.90 -9.53 -45.83
N GLN A 106 -16.12 -9.62 -47.14
CA GLN A 106 -17.08 -8.92 -47.99
C GLN A 106 -18.29 -8.36 -47.23
N VAL A 107 -18.38 -7.02 -47.18
CA VAL A 107 -19.66 -6.33 -47.24
C VAL A 107 -19.75 -5.84 -48.68
N MET A 108 -20.52 -6.55 -49.52
CA MET A 108 -21.05 -6.13 -50.83
C MET A 108 -21.56 -7.37 -51.57
N GLU A 109 -22.75 -7.84 -51.20
CA GLU A 109 -23.60 -8.66 -52.06
C GLU A 109 -25.06 -8.48 -51.58
N SER A 110 -25.60 -7.30 -51.85
CA SER A 110 -27.04 -7.03 -51.86
C SER A 110 -27.30 -5.72 -52.62
N GLU A 111 -26.94 -5.69 -53.89
CA GLU A 111 -27.63 -4.90 -54.90
C GLU A 111 -27.68 -5.77 -56.16
N ASP A 112 -28.77 -6.53 -56.27
CA ASP A 112 -29.60 -6.73 -57.47
C ASP A 112 -30.82 -7.60 -57.11
#